data_AF-A0A1F5ZZU4-F1
#
_entry.id   AF-A0A1F5ZZU4-F1
#
_cell.length_a   1.000
_cell.length_b   1.000
_cell.length_c   1.000
_cell.angle_alpha   90.00
_cell.angle_beta   90.00
_cell.angle_gamma   90.00
#
_symmetry.space_group_name_H-M   'P 1'
#
loop_
_entity.id
_entity.type
_entity.pdbx_description
1 polymer ?
#
loop_
_entity_poly.entity_id
_entity_poly.type
_entity_poly.pdbx_seq_one_letter_code
_entity_poly.pdbx_strand_id
1 'polypeptide(L)'
;MNGKTPAISTSKEKNLTAEDLYSELIIMREQINKLIDKVLAVLPPKYGSDAWWEKSDREAVKQIKAGKGTTIHNKNELDAFFRKLGA
;
A
#
# COMPACT_ATOMS: atom_id res chain seq x y z
N MET A 1 -41.74 20.77 -4.70
CA MET A 1 -40.72 19.70 -4.69
C MET A 1 -40.98 18.83 -3.46
N ASN A 2 -41.54 17.64 -3.64
CA ASN A 2 -41.88 16.73 -2.53
C ASN A 2 -40.61 15.98 -2.09
N GLY A 3 -40.05 16.39 -0.96
CA GLY A 3 -38.94 15.70 -0.31
C GLY A 3 -39.41 14.37 0.26
N LYS A 4 -39.11 13.27 -0.44
CA LYS A 4 -39.12 11.93 0.17
C LYS A 4 -37.76 11.71 0.80
N THR A 5 -37.63 12.00 2.09
CA THR A 5 -36.53 11.51 2.92
C THR A 5 -36.71 9.98 3.03
N PRO A 6 -35.72 9.15 2.67
CA PRO A 6 -35.84 7.72 2.90
C PRO A 6 -35.86 7.48 4.41
N ALA A 7 -36.88 6.75 4.87
CA ALA A 7 -36.97 6.30 6.24
C ALA A 7 -35.72 5.46 6.56
N ILE A 8 -34.88 5.99 7.45
CA ILE A 8 -33.79 5.22 8.06
C ILE A 8 -34.52 4.20 8.93
N SER A 9 -34.64 2.98 8.41
CA SER A 9 -35.15 1.83 9.13
C SER A 9 -34.31 1.67 10.39
N THR A 10 -34.86 2.09 11.53
CA THR A 10 -34.32 1.82 12.84
C THR A 10 -34.31 0.30 12.99
N SER A 11 -33.13 -0.30 12.77
CA SER A 11 -32.86 -1.69 13.06
C SER A 11 -33.32 -1.96 14.49
N LYS A 12 -34.41 -2.75 14.63
CA LYS A 12 -34.86 -3.30 15.91
C LYS A 12 -33.64 -3.77 16.70
N GLU A 13 -33.47 -3.28 17.92
CA GLU A 13 -32.50 -3.84 18.86
C GLU A 13 -32.78 -5.33 18.99
N LYS A 14 -31.96 -6.16 18.34
CA LYS A 14 -31.93 -7.59 18.60
C LYS A 14 -31.33 -7.74 19.99
N ASN A 15 -32.05 -8.40 20.89
CA ASN A 15 -31.45 -8.96 22.10
C ASN A 15 -30.48 -10.06 21.65
N LEU A 16 -29.23 -9.68 21.43
CA LEU A 16 -28.15 -10.60 21.05
C LEU A 16 -27.81 -11.45 22.27
N THR A 17 -27.74 -12.76 22.06
CA THR A 17 -27.27 -13.68 23.09
C THR A 17 -25.75 -13.59 23.22
N ALA A 18 -25.20 -14.15 24.31
CA ALA A 18 -23.75 -14.26 24.44
C ALA A 18 -23.11 -15.06 23.29
N GLU A 19 -23.83 -16.05 22.76
CA GLU A 19 -23.39 -16.89 21.63
C GLU A 19 -23.37 -16.10 20.31
N ASP A 20 -24.36 -15.23 20.10
CA ASP A 20 -24.40 -14.33 18.94
C ASP A 20 -23.20 -13.36 18.99
N LEU A 21 -22.96 -12.74 20.14
CA LEU A 21 -21.83 -11.83 20.34
C LEU A 21 -20.48 -12.54 20.17
N TYR A 22 -20.36 -13.77 20.69
CA TYR A 22 -19.14 -14.57 20.50
C TYR A 22 -18.91 -14.94 19.03
N SER A 23 -19.98 -15.29 18.31
CA SER A 23 -19.90 -15.58 16.87
C SER A 23 -19.50 -14.35 16.06
N GLU A 24 -20.02 -13.17 16.40
CA GLU A 24 -19.61 -11.90 15.80
C GLU A 24 -18.12 -11.61 16.04
N LEU A 25 -17.61 -11.87 17.25
CA LEU A 25 -16.18 -11.71 17.56
C LEU A 25 -15.29 -12.63 16.71
N ILE A 26 -15.72 -13.87 16.46
CA ILE A 26 -14.99 -14.80 15.58
C ILE A 26 -14.96 -14.24 14.15
N ILE A 27 -16.09 -13.81 13.62
CA ILE A 27 -16.18 -13.25 12.27
C ILE A 27 -15.29 -12.01 12.15
N MET A 28 -15.33 -11.11 13.13
CA MET A 28 -14.47 -9.93 13.17
C MET A 28 -12.99 -10.31 13.17
N ARG A 29 -12.59 -11.30 13.97
CA ARG A 29 -11.21 -11.81 14.00
C ARG A 29 -10.77 -12.32 12.63
N GLU A 30 -11.61 -13.08 11.94
CA GLU A 30 -11.31 -13.57 10.59
C GLU A 30 -11.16 -12.43 9.58
N GLN A 31 -12.01 -11.40 9.66
CA GLN A 31 -11.92 -10.23 8.80
C GLN A 31 -10.64 -9.42 9.06
N ILE A 32 -10.26 -9.26 10.34
CA ILE A 32 -8.99 -8.61 10.73
C ILE A 32 -7.80 -9.40 10.17
N ASN A 33 -7.79 -10.72 10.30
CA ASN A 33 -6.71 -11.54 9.75
C ASN A 33 -6.60 -11.38 8.22
N LYS A 34 -7.72 -11.42 7.49
CA LYS A 34 -7.74 -11.15 6.05
C LYS A 34 -7.22 -9.75 5.70
N LEU A 35 -7.46 -8.76 6.55
CA LEU A 35 -6.94 -7.41 6.35
C LEU A 35 -5.43 -7.35 6.60
N ILE A 36 -4.94 -8.02 7.65
CA ILE A 36 -3.50 -8.14 7.95
C ILE A 36 -2.77 -8.75 6.76
N ASP A 37 -3.28 -9.85 6.20
CA ASP A 37 -2.67 -10.51 5.05
C ASP A 37 -2.55 -9.58 3.84
N LYS A 38 -3.60 -8.78 3.57
CA LYS A 38 -3.58 -7.77 2.51
C LYS A 38 -2.53 -6.69 2.77
N VAL A 39 -2.43 -6.22 4.01
CA VAL A 39 -1.44 -5.22 4.43
C VAL A 39 -0.02 -5.77 4.24
N LEU A 40 0.24 -7.00 4.67
CA LEU A 40 1.54 -7.65 4.50
C LEU A 40 1.88 -7.89 3.02
N ALA A 41 0.89 -8.21 2.19
CA ALA A 41 1.08 -8.39 0.75
C ALA A 41 1.46 -7.11 0.00
N VAL A 42 1.01 -5.94 0.47
CA VAL A 42 1.34 -4.64 -0.14
C VAL A 42 2.48 -3.92 0.56
N LEU A 43 2.90 -4.40 1.73
CA LEU A 43 3.97 -3.77 2.49
C LEU A 43 5.25 -3.84 1.67
N PRO A 44 5.92 -2.70 1.44
CA PRO A 44 7.19 -2.74 0.76
C PRO A 44 8.18 -3.58 1.59
N PRO A 45 9.07 -4.34 0.94
CA PRO A 45 10.13 -5.03 1.64
C PRO A 45 10.93 -4.02 2.48
N LYS A 46 11.34 -4.44 3.67
CA LYS A 46 12.12 -3.62 4.59
C LYS A 46 13.33 -3.03 3.88
N TYR A 47 13.54 -1.72 4.00
CA TYR A 47 14.69 -1.04 3.39
C TYR A 47 16.01 -1.74 3.73
N GLY A 48 16.83 -2.01 2.72
CA GLY A 48 18.10 -2.71 2.85
C GLY A 48 18.02 -4.24 3.00
N SER A 49 16.83 -4.85 3.00
CA SER A 49 16.71 -6.32 2.92
C SER A 49 16.98 -6.81 1.49
N ASP A 50 17.28 -8.10 1.33
CA ASP A 50 17.49 -8.71 0.02
C ASP A 50 16.27 -8.53 -0.90
N ALA A 51 15.06 -8.73 -0.38
CA ALA A 51 13.82 -8.50 -1.11
C ALA A 51 13.65 -7.03 -1.54
N TRP A 52 14.18 -6.08 -0.76
CA TRP A 52 14.18 -4.67 -1.13
C TRP A 52 15.19 -4.38 -2.24
N TRP A 53 16.40 -4.93 -2.14
CA TRP A 53 17.41 -4.82 -3.19
C TRP A 53 16.93 -5.42 -4.51
N GLU A 54 16.36 -6.61 -4.50
CA GLU A 54 15.78 -7.25 -5.70
C GLU A 54 14.67 -6.39 -6.34
N LYS A 55 13.79 -5.82 -5.51
CA LYS A 55 12.72 -4.93 -6.00
C LYS A 55 13.32 -3.65 -6.59
N SER A 56 14.31 -3.06 -5.92
CA SER A 56 14.98 -1.84 -6.36
C SER A 56 15.69 -2.04 -7.69
N ASP A 57 16.45 -3.12 -7.82
CA ASP A 57 17.21 -3.42 -9.05
C ASP A 57 16.28 -3.65 -10.24
N ARG A 58 15.21 -4.44 -10.04
CA ARG A 58 14.17 -4.65 -11.05
C ARG A 58 13.54 -3.34 -11.53
N GLU A 59 13.28 -2.42 -10.62
CA GLU A 59 12.69 -1.13 -10.95
C GLU A 59 13.69 -0.21 -11.65
N ALA A 60 14.96 -0.22 -11.23
CA ALA A 60 16.04 0.49 -11.90
C ALA A 60 16.18 0.04 -13.37
N VAL A 61 16.17 -1.27 -13.62
CA VAL A 61 16.21 -1.83 -14.99
C VAL A 61 15.02 -1.35 -15.83
N LYS A 62 13.80 -1.30 -15.27
CA LYS A 62 12.63 -0.78 -16.00
C LYS A 62 12.80 0.69 -16.35
N GLN A 63 13.31 1.51 -15.42
CA GLN A 63 13.53 2.93 -15.67
C GLN A 63 14.60 3.17 -16.74
N ILE A 64 15.66 2.36 -16.76
CA ILE A 64 16.67 2.36 -17.83
C ILE A 64 16.00 2.03 -19.17
N LYS A 65 15.20 0.94 -19.23
CA LYS A 65 14.47 0.57 -20.46
C LYS A 65 13.48 1.64 -20.92
N ALA A 66 12.89 2.38 -19.99
CA ALA A 66 11.99 3.50 -20.28
C ALA A 66 12.73 4.80 -20.66
N GLY A 67 14.07 4.78 -20.75
CA GLY A 67 14.87 5.95 -21.12
C GLY A 67 14.94 7.03 -20.04
N LYS A 68 14.58 6.70 -18.78
CA LYS A 68 14.59 7.66 -17.67
C LYS A 68 15.98 7.81 -17.01
N GLY A 69 16.97 7.06 -17.48
CA GLY A 69 18.36 7.14 -17.02
C GLY A 69 19.17 8.18 -17.80
N THR A 70 20.24 8.67 -17.18
CA THR A 70 21.33 9.38 -17.86
C THR A 70 22.58 8.51 -17.76
N THR A 71 23.24 8.28 -18.89
CA THR A 71 24.52 7.59 -18.92
C THR A 71 25.64 8.62 -18.78
N ILE A 72 26.52 8.39 -17.83
CA ILE A 72 27.70 9.22 -17.57
C ILE A 72 28.92 8.42 -18.03
N HIS A 73 29.63 8.93 -19.02
CA HIS A 73 30.71 8.19 -19.70
C HIS A 73 32.09 8.52 -19.14
N ASN A 74 32.22 9.67 -18.47
CA ASN A 74 33.49 10.13 -17.93
C ASN A 74 33.29 10.99 -16.67
N LYS A 75 34.40 11.25 -15.98
CA LYS A 75 34.42 12.03 -14.74
C LYS A 75 33.93 13.46 -14.93
N ASN A 76 34.22 14.10 -16.06
CA ASN A 76 33.80 15.48 -16.31
C ASN A 76 32.27 15.59 -16.42
N GLU A 77 31.62 14.61 -17.07
CA GLU A 77 30.16 14.49 -17.13
C GLU A 77 29.56 14.27 -15.75
N LEU A 78 30.20 13.45 -14.91
CA LEU A 78 29.79 13.22 -13.53
C LEU A 78 29.82 14.51 -12.70
N ASP A 79 30.93 15.24 -12.76
CA ASP A 79 31.14 16.48 -12.04
C ASP A 79 30.17 17.59 -12.51
N ALA A 80 29.80 17.60 -13.78
CA ALA A 80 28.79 18.51 -14.33
C ALA A 80 27.37 18.15 -13.86
N PHE A 81 27.05 16.86 -13.83
CA PHE A 81 25.76 16.35 -13.37
C PHE A 81 25.50 16.71 -11.89
N PHE A 82 26.47 16.48 -11.00
CA PHE A 82 26.32 16.84 -9.58
C PHE A 82 26.27 18.35 -9.36
N ARG A 83 27.03 19.15 -10.12
CA ARG A 83 26.90 20.61 -10.08
C ARG A 83 25.50 21.10 -10.41
N LYS A 84 24.80 20.42 -11.33
CA LYS A 84 23.40 20.74 -11.69
C LYS A 84 22.38 20.35 -10.62
N LEU A 85 22.69 19.38 -9.75
CA LEU A 85 21.80 18.93 -8.68
C LEU A 85 21.93 19.73 -7.38
N GLY A 86 23.06 20.44 -7.19
CA GLY A 86 23.35 21.25 -6.00
C GLY A 86 23.11 22.76 -6.18
N ALA A 87 22.51 23.19 -7.29
CA ALA A 87 22.08 24.57 -7.57
C ALA A 87 20.57 24.71 -7.36
#